data_AF-A0A1A8W7T4-F1
#
_entry.id   AF-A0A1A8W7T4-F1
#
_cell.length_a   1.000
_cell.length_b   1.000
_cell.length_c   1.000
_cell.angle_alpha   90.00
_cell.angle_beta   90.00
_cell.angle_gamma   90.00
#
_symmetry.space_group_name_H-M   'P 1'
#
loop_
_entity.id
_entity.type
_entity.pdbx_description
1 polymer ?
#
loop_
_entity_poly.entity_id
_entity_poly.type
_entity_poly.pdbx_seq_one_letter_code
_entity_poly.pdbx_strand_id
1 'polypeptide(L)'
;MVQGKSQKQEIFNKFETSDFDNTPNTLGFLNDLQKHNEDLYKIGCSLEKAYKYADSFYYTNKDKHYYVCNYMNEWINKKKINYIYKGNKCENSAIWDEYIEVLWQNLGDYEERNHWCVRTPIKHGCSFSSPGKTVFPLCFTIFVIVTVIFFVLYKFRTVQTVFYNLINKKGKKQINVYEDLLGYLGMYRKNDVHYEESRGINMLYHSS
;
A
#
# COMPACT_ATOMS: atom_id res chain seq x y z
N MET A 1 8.69 -46.99 27.36
CA MET A 1 8.68 -45.78 26.47
C MET A 1 10.08 -45.23 26.15
N VAL A 2 11.14 -46.06 26.11
CA VAL A 2 12.53 -45.60 25.89
C VAL A 2 12.98 -45.75 24.43
N GLN A 3 12.35 -46.65 23.66
CA GLN A 3 12.80 -47.06 22.33
C GLN A 3 12.60 -46.00 21.23
N GLY A 4 11.56 -45.15 21.33
CA GLY A 4 11.25 -44.14 20.31
C GLY A 4 12.16 -42.89 20.31
N LYS A 5 12.83 -42.58 21.43
CA LYS A 5 13.77 -41.44 21.49
C LYS A 5 15.11 -41.75 20.80
N SER A 6 15.59 -43.00 20.90
CA SER A 6 16.85 -43.44 20.26
C SER A 6 16.74 -43.42 18.74
N GLN A 7 15.70 -44.07 18.21
CA GLN A 7 15.51 -44.20 16.76
C GLN A 7 15.36 -42.85 16.04
N LYS A 8 14.64 -41.91 16.65
CA LYS A 8 14.49 -40.56 16.11
C LYS A 8 15.81 -39.80 16.06
N GLN A 9 16.63 -39.91 17.11
CA GLN A 9 17.95 -39.29 17.15
C GLN A 9 18.90 -39.89 16.11
N GLU A 10 18.86 -41.20 15.90
CA GLU A 10 19.62 -41.88 14.85
C GLU A 10 19.25 -41.36 13.46
N ILE A 11 17.94 -41.24 13.17
CA ILE A 11 17.46 -40.70 11.89
C ILE A 11 17.87 -39.22 11.73
N PHE A 12 17.76 -38.41 12.79
CA PHE A 12 18.21 -37.02 12.74
C PHE A 12 19.71 -36.93 12.47
N ASN A 13 20.52 -37.80 13.08
CA ASN A 13 21.95 -37.86 12.79
C ASN A 13 22.21 -38.22 11.34
N LYS A 14 21.41 -39.12 10.75
CA LYS A 14 21.48 -39.43 9.31
C LYS A 14 21.11 -38.25 8.43
N PHE A 15 20.14 -37.42 8.82
CA PHE A 15 19.85 -36.18 8.09
C PHE A 15 21.03 -35.19 8.13
N GLU A 16 21.77 -35.11 9.23
CA GLU A 16 22.95 -34.24 9.34
C GLU A 16 24.17 -34.77 8.57
N THR A 17 24.34 -36.09 8.52
CA THR A 17 25.59 -36.75 8.05
C THR A 17 25.45 -37.49 6.73
N SER A 18 24.30 -37.35 6.07
CA SER A 18 24.00 -37.96 4.78
C SER A 18 25.10 -37.68 3.74
N ASP A 19 25.57 -38.74 3.08
CA ASP A 19 26.64 -38.75 2.08
C ASP A 19 26.13 -38.54 0.65
N PHE A 20 24.82 -38.37 0.47
CA PHE A 20 24.26 -38.02 -0.83
C PHE A 20 24.84 -36.70 -1.35
N ASP A 21 24.94 -36.59 -2.67
CA ASP A 21 25.39 -35.37 -3.33
C ASP A 21 24.24 -34.43 -3.63
N ASN A 22 24.54 -33.14 -3.72
CA ASN A 22 23.61 -32.14 -4.22
C ASN A 22 23.53 -32.19 -5.75
N THR A 23 22.34 -32.02 -6.31
CA THR A 23 22.21 -31.91 -7.76
C THR A 23 22.71 -30.55 -8.27
N PRO A 24 23.16 -30.45 -9.54
CA PRO A 24 23.50 -29.18 -10.15
C PRO A 24 22.38 -28.15 -10.10
N ASN A 25 21.11 -28.59 -10.19
CA ASN A 25 19.94 -27.73 -10.10
C ASN A 25 19.83 -27.07 -8.72
N THR A 26 19.97 -27.85 -7.64
CA THR A 26 19.98 -27.29 -6.28
C THR A 26 21.15 -26.33 -6.08
N LEU A 27 22.35 -26.72 -6.52
CA LEU A 27 23.54 -25.88 -6.39
C LEU A 27 23.38 -24.56 -7.15
N GLY A 28 22.82 -24.60 -8.37
CA GLY A 28 22.50 -23.42 -9.15
C GLY A 28 21.47 -22.53 -8.46
N PHE A 29 20.40 -23.10 -7.92
CA PHE A 29 19.36 -22.36 -7.19
C PHE A 29 19.89 -21.68 -5.91
N LEU A 30 20.82 -22.34 -5.20
CA LEU A 30 21.39 -21.80 -3.96
C LEU A 30 22.61 -20.90 -4.17
N ASN A 31 23.10 -20.74 -5.41
CA ASN A 31 24.36 -20.06 -5.71
C ASN A 31 24.41 -18.63 -5.16
N ASP A 32 23.29 -17.91 -5.23
CA ASP A 32 23.21 -16.53 -4.73
C ASP A 32 23.41 -16.45 -3.21
N LEU A 33 23.01 -17.49 -2.46
CA LEU A 33 23.24 -17.56 -1.02
C LEU A 33 24.71 -17.80 -0.66
N GLN A 34 25.52 -18.37 -1.56
CA GLN A 34 26.90 -18.75 -1.23
C GLN A 34 27.74 -17.57 -0.76
N LYS A 35 27.48 -16.36 -1.29
CA LYS A 35 28.20 -15.14 -0.94
C LYS A 35 27.49 -14.30 0.12
N HIS A 36 26.16 -14.37 0.18
CA HIS A 36 25.34 -13.46 0.97
C HIS A 36 24.78 -14.09 2.25
N ASN A 37 24.69 -15.42 2.30
CA ASN A 37 24.15 -16.15 3.46
C ASN A 37 24.69 -17.59 3.52
N GLU A 38 25.96 -17.73 3.90
CA GLU A 38 26.65 -19.02 3.94
C GLU A 38 25.94 -20.05 4.85
N ASP A 39 25.36 -19.59 5.97
CA ASP A 39 24.59 -20.43 6.89
C ASP A 39 23.35 -21.03 6.19
N LEU A 40 22.58 -20.22 5.48
CA LEU A 40 21.40 -20.69 4.76
C LEU A 40 21.77 -21.57 3.56
N TYR A 41 22.87 -21.23 2.86
CA TYR A 41 23.42 -22.08 1.80
C TYR A 41 23.74 -23.49 2.32
N LYS A 42 24.45 -23.60 3.46
CA LYS A 42 24.75 -24.89 4.09
C LYS A 42 23.49 -25.65 4.46
N ILE A 43 22.48 -24.97 5.02
CA ILE A 43 21.18 -25.58 5.35
C ILE A 43 20.48 -26.11 4.10
N GLY A 44 20.46 -25.34 3.00
CA GLY A 44 19.86 -25.76 1.74
C GLY A 44 20.55 -26.99 1.15
N CYS A 45 21.89 -27.01 1.15
CA CYS A 45 22.65 -28.19 0.71
C CYS A 45 22.34 -29.41 1.57
N SER A 46 22.36 -29.27 2.91
CA SER A 46 22.00 -30.35 3.83
C SER A 46 20.56 -30.82 3.64
N LEU A 47 19.63 -29.93 3.29
CA LEU A 47 18.23 -30.28 3.08
C LEU A 47 18.06 -31.31 1.96
N GLU A 48 18.66 -31.09 0.79
CA GLU A 48 18.51 -32.04 -0.32
C GLU A 48 19.12 -33.41 0.04
N LYS A 49 20.27 -33.43 0.71
CA LYS A 49 20.91 -34.68 1.14
C LYS A 49 20.02 -35.46 2.09
N ALA A 50 19.53 -34.78 3.13
CA ALA A 50 18.59 -35.34 4.08
C ALA A 50 17.29 -35.81 3.40
N TYR A 51 16.79 -35.06 2.42
CA TYR A 51 15.59 -35.40 1.65
C TYR A 51 15.79 -36.69 0.86
N LYS A 52 16.91 -36.84 0.13
CA LYS A 52 17.24 -38.07 -0.62
C LYS A 52 17.37 -39.29 0.29
N TYR A 53 18.03 -39.13 1.44
CA TYR A 53 18.09 -40.20 2.44
C TYR A 53 16.69 -40.57 2.94
N ALA A 54 15.88 -39.56 3.32
CA ALA A 54 14.55 -39.78 3.87
C ALA A 54 13.61 -40.47 2.87
N ASP A 55 13.66 -40.03 1.61
CA ASP A 55 12.95 -40.60 0.47
C ASP A 55 13.34 -42.08 0.29
N SER A 56 14.63 -42.37 0.12
CA SER A 56 15.14 -43.74 -0.03
C SER A 56 14.75 -44.64 1.15
N PHE A 57 14.89 -44.13 2.37
CA PHE A 57 14.55 -44.86 3.59
C PHE A 57 13.04 -45.14 3.70
N TYR A 58 12.20 -44.18 3.32
CA TYR A 58 10.74 -44.35 3.27
C TYR A 58 10.34 -45.45 2.27
N TYR A 59 10.88 -45.42 1.05
CA TYR A 59 10.53 -46.40 0.01
C TYR A 59 11.07 -47.81 0.28
N THR A 60 12.10 -47.96 1.12
CA THR A 60 12.61 -49.29 1.54
C THR A 60 11.53 -50.11 2.26
N ASN A 61 10.69 -49.47 3.08
CA ASN A 61 9.55 -50.11 3.73
C ASN A 61 8.52 -49.07 4.19
N LYS A 62 7.60 -48.69 3.29
CA LYS A 62 6.63 -47.60 3.55
C LYS A 62 5.79 -47.82 4.80
N ASP A 63 5.31 -49.03 5.02
CA ASP A 63 4.42 -49.36 6.14
C ASP A 63 5.13 -49.22 7.48
N LYS A 64 6.43 -49.55 7.54
CA LYS A 64 7.23 -49.40 8.75
C LYS A 64 7.79 -48.00 8.92
N HIS A 65 8.05 -47.26 7.84
CA HIS A 65 8.79 -46.01 7.86
C HIS A 65 7.92 -44.76 7.62
N TYR A 66 6.60 -44.87 7.75
CA TYR A 66 5.67 -43.74 7.57
C TYR A 66 5.99 -42.51 8.44
N TYR A 67 6.63 -42.70 9.60
CA TYR A 67 7.00 -41.61 10.52
C TYR A 67 8.14 -40.72 10.00
N VAL A 68 8.86 -41.14 8.96
CA VAL A 68 10.07 -40.44 8.46
C VAL A 68 9.73 -39.05 7.94
N CYS A 69 8.57 -38.89 7.29
CA CYS A 69 8.12 -37.57 6.86
C CYS A 69 7.89 -36.61 8.04
N ASN A 70 7.33 -37.10 9.14
CA ASN A 70 7.14 -36.30 10.35
C ASN A 70 8.49 -35.88 10.95
N TYR A 71 9.46 -36.78 10.96
CA TYR A 71 10.81 -36.51 11.43
C TYR A 71 11.53 -35.50 10.55
N MET A 72 11.36 -35.58 9.24
CA MET A 72 11.91 -34.62 8.29
C MET A 72 11.33 -33.22 8.52
N ASN A 73 10.01 -33.11 8.68
CA ASN A 73 9.34 -31.85 8.99
C ASN A 73 9.79 -31.25 10.33
N GLU A 74 9.96 -32.08 11.36
CA GLU A 74 10.46 -31.59 12.64
C GLU A 74 11.93 -31.12 12.54
N TRP A 75 12.76 -31.87 11.83
CA TRP A 75 14.17 -31.52 11.63
C TRP A 75 14.31 -30.19 10.89
N ILE A 76 13.61 -30.01 9.77
CA ILE A 76 13.67 -28.75 9.00
C ILE A 76 13.08 -27.57 9.81
N ASN A 77 12.02 -27.79 10.60
CA ASN A 77 11.47 -26.76 11.47
C ASN A 77 12.45 -26.37 12.59
N LYS A 78 13.24 -27.31 13.13
CA LYS A 78 14.32 -26.98 14.08
C LYS A 78 15.42 -26.16 13.41
N LYS A 79 15.81 -26.50 12.17
CA LYS A 79 16.74 -25.67 11.39
C LYS A 79 16.20 -24.25 11.18
N LYS A 80 14.91 -24.12 10.83
CA LYS A 80 14.22 -22.83 10.67
C LYS A 80 14.31 -21.98 11.93
N ILE A 81 13.95 -22.55 13.08
CA ILE A 81 14.02 -21.90 14.39
C ILE A 81 15.45 -21.40 14.64
N ASN A 82 16.43 -22.30 14.53
CA ASN A 82 17.82 -21.97 14.82
C ASN A 82 18.36 -20.87 13.91
N TYR A 83 17.97 -20.85 12.64
CA TYR A 83 18.37 -19.83 11.68
C TYR A 83 17.68 -18.49 11.94
N ILE A 84 16.36 -18.49 12.14
CA ILE A 84 15.57 -17.27 12.35
C ILE A 84 15.98 -16.52 13.63
N TYR A 85 16.39 -17.24 14.68
CA TYR A 85 16.86 -16.60 15.91
C TYR A 85 18.31 -16.09 15.84
N LYS A 86 19.04 -16.35 14.75
CA LYS A 86 20.35 -15.74 14.49
C LYS A 86 20.18 -14.38 13.79
N GLY A 87 19.91 -13.32 14.56
CA GLY A 87 19.86 -11.96 14.03
C GLY A 87 18.45 -11.45 13.74
N ASN A 88 18.23 -10.81 12.59
CA ASN A 88 16.94 -10.21 12.26
C ASN A 88 15.91 -11.28 11.92
N LYS A 89 15.03 -11.56 12.89
CA LYS A 89 13.99 -12.59 12.80
C LYS A 89 13.17 -12.51 11.52
N CYS A 90 12.80 -11.30 11.09
CA CYS A 90 11.84 -11.13 10.00
C CYS A 90 12.47 -11.17 8.63
N GLU A 91 13.64 -10.57 8.49
CA GLU A 91 14.46 -10.70 7.30
C GLU A 91 14.86 -12.17 7.08
N ASN A 92 15.37 -12.83 8.12
CA ASN A 92 15.72 -14.25 8.05
C ASN A 92 14.51 -15.13 7.74
N SER A 93 13.33 -14.83 8.29
CA SER A 93 12.13 -15.59 7.95
C SER A 93 11.75 -15.43 6.48
N ALA A 94 11.89 -14.22 5.92
CA ALA A 94 11.59 -13.97 4.50
C ALA A 94 12.57 -14.72 3.59
N ILE A 95 13.88 -14.61 3.85
CA ILE A 95 14.91 -15.30 3.06
C ILE A 95 14.76 -16.83 3.21
N TRP A 96 14.41 -17.33 4.39
CA TRP A 96 14.10 -18.75 4.58
C TRP A 96 12.96 -19.22 3.68
N ASP A 97 11.86 -18.48 3.65
CA ASP A 97 10.69 -18.86 2.86
C ASP A 97 10.99 -18.79 1.35
N GLU A 98 11.79 -17.81 0.92
CA GLU A 98 12.22 -17.65 -0.48
C GLU A 98 13.11 -18.81 -0.96
N TYR A 99 14.00 -19.32 -0.12
CA TYR A 99 14.97 -20.35 -0.55
C TYR A 99 14.63 -21.75 -0.06
N ILE A 100 14.43 -21.94 1.25
CA ILE A 100 14.34 -23.29 1.83
C ILE A 100 12.96 -23.91 1.60
N GLU A 101 11.88 -23.14 1.72
CA GLU A 101 10.54 -23.66 1.46
C GLU A 101 10.32 -23.90 -0.05
N VAL A 102 10.86 -23.04 -0.92
CA VAL A 102 10.86 -23.25 -2.38
C VAL A 102 11.72 -24.47 -2.76
N LEU A 103 12.90 -24.63 -2.18
CA LEU A 103 13.73 -25.82 -2.41
C LEU A 103 12.99 -27.09 -2.02
N TRP A 104 12.29 -27.10 -0.88
CA TRP A 104 11.47 -28.25 -0.50
C TRP A 104 10.43 -28.61 -1.56
N GLN A 105 9.72 -27.62 -2.10
CA GLN A 105 8.72 -27.83 -3.16
C GLN A 105 9.36 -28.44 -4.40
N ASN A 106 10.47 -27.84 -4.87
CA ASN A 106 11.21 -28.33 -6.05
C ASN A 106 11.70 -29.79 -5.87
N LEU A 107 12.11 -30.17 -4.66
CA LEU A 107 12.54 -31.54 -4.38
C LEU A 107 11.38 -32.54 -4.45
N GLY A 108 10.18 -32.13 -4.04
CA GLY A 108 8.95 -32.92 -4.07
C GLY A 108 8.30 -33.01 -5.45
N ASP A 109 8.46 -31.99 -6.29
CA ASP A 109 7.91 -31.91 -7.66
C ASP A 109 8.62 -32.82 -8.67
N TYR A 110 9.75 -33.44 -8.30
CA TYR A 110 10.38 -34.46 -9.15
C TYR A 110 9.44 -35.65 -9.33
N GLU A 111 9.00 -35.90 -10.57
CA GLU A 111 7.95 -36.87 -10.97
C GLU A 111 8.10 -38.26 -10.35
N GLU A 112 9.33 -38.71 -10.08
CA GLU A 112 9.63 -40.01 -9.48
C GLU A 112 9.27 -40.11 -7.98
N ARG A 113 9.12 -38.98 -7.27
CA ARG A 113 9.04 -38.93 -5.80
C ARG A 113 7.63 -38.75 -5.24
N ASN A 114 6.63 -38.52 -6.10
CA ASN A 114 5.19 -38.50 -5.77
C ASN A 114 4.81 -37.69 -4.52
N HIS A 115 5.51 -36.59 -4.22
CA HIS A 115 5.27 -35.77 -3.02
C HIS A 115 5.10 -36.60 -1.74
N TRP A 116 5.90 -37.65 -1.57
CA TRP A 116 5.75 -38.62 -0.47
C TRP A 116 5.70 -37.98 0.93
N CYS A 117 6.25 -36.77 1.07
CA CYS A 117 6.22 -35.99 2.30
C CYS A 117 5.62 -34.60 2.11
N VAL A 118 4.48 -34.36 2.76
CA VAL A 118 3.83 -33.05 2.80
C VAL A 118 4.55 -32.13 3.80
N ARG A 119 4.90 -30.92 3.35
CA ARG A 119 5.52 -29.89 4.19
C ARG A 119 4.52 -29.34 5.22
N THR A 120 4.94 -29.28 6.48
CA THR A 120 4.20 -28.64 7.59
C THR A 120 5.05 -27.54 8.24
N PRO A 121 5.13 -26.35 7.61
CA PRO A 121 6.02 -25.29 8.06
C PRO A 121 5.44 -24.60 9.28
N ILE A 122 6.32 -24.29 10.24
CA ILE A 122 5.99 -23.36 11.31
C ILE A 122 5.91 -21.94 10.75
N LYS A 123 4.82 -21.24 11.07
CA LYS A 123 4.65 -19.82 10.74
C LYS A 123 5.27 -18.99 11.85
N HIS A 124 6.23 -18.13 11.51
CA HIS A 124 6.70 -17.12 12.42
C HIS A 124 6.02 -15.79 12.10
N GLY A 125 5.24 -15.30 13.07
CA GLY A 125 4.60 -13.99 12.96
C GLY A 125 5.65 -12.90 12.94
N CYS A 126 5.72 -12.20 11.81
CA CYS A 126 6.42 -10.94 11.69
C CYS A 126 5.39 -9.83 11.62
N SER A 127 5.21 -9.15 12.75
CA SER A 127 4.55 -7.87 12.77
C SER A 127 5.54 -6.87 12.19
N PHE A 128 5.63 -6.80 10.86
CA PHE A 128 6.12 -5.58 10.24
C PHE A 128 5.15 -4.49 10.70
N SER A 129 5.57 -3.67 11.66
CA SER A 129 5.07 -2.31 11.75
C SER A 129 5.51 -1.64 10.46
N SER A 130 4.78 -1.90 9.37
CA SER A 130 5.01 -1.27 8.09
C SER A 130 4.93 0.24 8.33
N PRO A 131 6.04 1.00 8.23
CA PRO A 131 5.94 2.44 8.06
C PRO A 131 5.61 2.66 6.59
N GLY A 132 4.40 2.27 6.18
CA GLY A 132 4.11 2.02 4.77
C GLY A 132 2.63 1.87 4.46
N LYS A 133 1.77 2.57 5.20
CA LYS A 133 0.39 2.86 4.76
C LYS A 133 0.01 4.32 5.08
N THR A 134 0.84 5.28 4.66
CA THR A 134 0.49 6.71 4.67
C THR A 134 0.27 7.30 3.28
N VAL A 135 0.22 6.49 2.21
CA VAL A 135 -0.13 6.99 0.87
C VAL A 135 -1.65 7.09 0.65
N PHE A 136 -2.44 6.23 1.33
CA PHE A 136 -3.91 6.30 1.28
C PHE A 136 -4.55 7.50 2.00
N PRO A 137 -4.10 7.94 3.21
CA PRO A 137 -4.75 9.06 3.88
C PRO A 137 -4.51 10.41 3.20
N LEU A 138 -3.39 10.60 2.49
CA LEU A 138 -3.11 11.86 1.79
C LEU A 138 -4.05 12.13 0.62
N CYS A 139 -4.41 11.09 -0.16
CA CYS A 139 -5.39 11.24 -1.23
C CYS A 139 -6.79 11.48 -0.66
N PHE A 140 -7.14 10.83 0.46
CA PHE A 140 -8.43 11.00 1.10
C PHE A 140 -8.60 12.39 1.73
N THR A 141 -7.55 12.93 2.36
CA THR A 141 -7.59 14.30 2.91
C THR A 141 -7.71 15.34 1.81
N ILE A 142 -6.99 15.19 0.69
CA ILE A 142 -7.14 16.09 -0.47
C ILE A 142 -8.57 16.02 -1.04
N PHE A 143 -9.15 14.83 -1.17
CA PHE A 143 -10.52 14.67 -1.69
C PHE A 143 -11.58 15.30 -0.77
N VAL A 144 -11.42 15.16 0.55
CA VAL A 144 -12.29 15.81 1.55
C VAL A 144 -12.13 17.33 1.50
N ILE A 145 -10.91 17.85 1.37
CA ILE A 145 -10.68 19.30 1.26
C ILE A 145 -11.31 19.87 -0.02
N VAL A 146 -11.11 19.21 -1.16
CA VAL A 146 -11.68 19.63 -2.46
C VAL A 146 -13.21 19.61 -2.42
N THR A 147 -13.82 18.57 -1.83
CA THR A 147 -15.29 18.48 -1.72
C THR A 147 -15.87 19.56 -0.80
N VAL A 148 -15.22 19.86 0.32
CA VAL A 148 -15.63 20.96 1.22
C VAL A 148 -15.51 22.32 0.52
N ILE A 149 -14.40 22.59 -0.17
CA ILE A 149 -14.23 23.83 -0.94
C ILE A 149 -15.30 23.95 -2.02
N PHE A 150 -15.58 22.88 -2.77
CA PHE A 150 -16.62 22.87 -3.79
C PHE A 150 -17.99 23.17 -3.21
N PHE A 151 -18.33 22.61 -2.05
CA PHE A 151 -19.61 22.83 -1.38
C PHE A 151 -19.76 24.28 -0.89
N VAL A 152 -18.70 24.85 -0.33
CA VAL A 152 -18.66 26.25 0.11
C VAL A 152 -18.79 27.19 -1.08
N LEU A 153 -18.03 26.98 -2.16
CA LEU A 153 -18.11 27.78 -3.39
C LEU A 153 -19.47 27.64 -4.09
N TYR A 154 -20.06 26.44 -4.09
CA TYR A 154 -21.40 26.18 -4.63
C TYR A 154 -22.47 26.95 -3.85
N LYS A 155 -22.46 26.88 -2.51
CA LYS A 155 -23.34 27.71 -1.68
C LYS A 155 -23.06 29.20 -1.84
N PHE A 156 -21.80 29.59 -2.03
CA PHE A 156 -21.42 30.98 -2.23
C PHE A 156 -21.98 31.54 -3.54
N ARG A 157 -22.02 30.77 -4.64
CA ARG A 157 -22.70 31.18 -5.88
C ARG A 157 -24.19 31.49 -5.63
N THR A 158 -24.89 30.64 -4.89
CA THR A 158 -26.30 30.88 -4.53
C THR A 158 -26.46 32.15 -3.70
N VAL A 159 -25.56 32.39 -2.75
CA VAL A 159 -25.55 33.60 -1.93
C VAL A 159 -25.22 34.84 -2.77
N GLN A 160 -24.27 34.74 -3.70
CA GLN A 160 -23.89 35.81 -4.62
C GLN A 160 -25.08 36.21 -5.51
N THR A 161 -25.86 35.26 -6.02
CA THR A 161 -27.10 35.53 -6.76
C THR A 161 -28.13 36.27 -5.91
N VAL A 162 -28.28 35.90 -4.62
CA VAL A 162 -29.16 36.60 -3.69
C VAL A 162 -28.68 38.02 -3.42
N PHE A 163 -27.38 38.23 -3.20
CA PHE A 163 -26.80 39.57 -3.03
C PHE A 163 -26.95 40.43 -4.29
N TYR A 164 -26.70 39.87 -5.48
CA TYR A 164 -26.96 40.56 -6.75
C TYR A 164 -28.43 40.98 -6.88
N ASN A 165 -29.36 40.09 -6.54
CA ASN A 165 -30.79 40.39 -6.57
C ASN A 165 -31.19 41.47 -5.54
N LEU A 166 -30.58 41.47 -4.36
CA LEU A 166 -30.80 42.51 -3.34
C LEU A 166 -30.25 43.88 -3.76
N ILE A 167 -29.07 43.91 -4.41
CA ILE A 167 -28.45 45.14 -4.94
C ILE A 167 -29.28 45.68 -6.10
N ASN A 168 -29.68 44.84 -7.07
CA ASN A 168 -30.52 45.27 -8.20
C ASN A 168 -31.91 45.75 -7.77
N LYS A 169 -32.47 45.18 -6.69
CA LYS A 169 -33.76 45.61 -6.14
C LYS A 169 -33.70 46.99 -5.49
N LYS A 170 -32.54 47.39 -4.94
CA LYS A 170 -32.31 48.77 -4.46
C LYS A 170 -32.07 49.74 -5.62
N GLY A 171 -31.29 49.34 -6.63
CA GLY A 171 -31.04 50.15 -7.83
C GLY A 171 -32.31 50.48 -8.63
N LYS A 172 -33.19 49.48 -8.86
CA LYS A 172 -34.49 49.71 -9.54
C LYS A 172 -35.41 50.66 -8.77
N LYS A 173 -35.42 50.62 -7.44
CA LYS A 173 -36.20 51.58 -6.64
C LYS A 173 -35.68 53.00 -6.76
N GLN A 174 -34.36 53.17 -6.85
CA GLN A 174 -33.74 54.49 -6.96
C GLN A 174 -33.96 55.12 -8.35
N ILE A 175 -33.90 54.31 -9.42
CA ILE A 175 -34.22 54.75 -10.79
C ILE A 175 -35.70 55.15 -10.89
N ASN A 176 -36.63 54.32 -10.39
CA ASN A 176 -38.06 54.65 -10.44
C ASN A 176 -38.39 55.94 -9.65
N VAL A 177 -37.74 56.18 -8.51
CA VAL A 177 -37.93 57.42 -7.73
C VAL A 177 -37.37 58.63 -8.49
N TYR A 178 -36.25 58.48 -9.20
CA TYR A 178 -35.65 59.56 -9.98
C TYR A 178 -36.46 59.90 -11.24
N GLU A 179 -37.01 58.89 -11.92
CA GLU A 179 -37.93 59.06 -13.06
C GLU A 179 -39.23 59.76 -12.64
N ASP A 180 -39.80 59.40 -11.49
CA ASP A 180 -41.03 60.01 -10.95
C ASP A 180 -40.79 61.47 -10.55
N LEU A 181 -39.62 61.78 -9.97
CA LEU A 181 -39.22 63.15 -9.62
C LEU A 181 -38.95 64.02 -10.86
N LEU A 182 -38.36 63.45 -11.91
CA LEU A 182 -38.14 64.13 -13.21
C LEU A 182 -39.45 64.37 -13.96
N GLY A 183 -40.41 63.44 -13.86
CA GLY A 183 -41.78 63.64 -14.36
C GLY A 183 -42.47 64.82 -13.68
N TYR A 184 -42.33 64.95 -12.37
CA TYR A 184 -42.86 66.08 -11.60
C TYR A 184 -42.16 67.42 -11.91
N LEU A 185 -40.84 67.44 -12.04
CA LEU A 185 -40.07 68.64 -12.38
C LEU A 185 -40.30 69.09 -13.84
N GLY A 186 -40.55 68.16 -14.76
CA GLY A 186 -40.91 68.45 -16.15
C GLY A 186 -42.24 69.19 -16.30
N MET A 187 -43.18 68.98 -15.38
CA MET A 187 -44.45 69.74 -15.35
C MET A 187 -44.29 71.16 -14.81
N TYR A 188 -43.36 71.40 -13.88
CA TYR A 188 -43.12 72.76 -13.35
C TYR A 188 -42.42 73.69 -14.34
N ARG A 189 -41.52 73.17 -15.18
CA ARG A 189 -40.76 73.98 -16.16
C ARG A 189 -41.62 74.56 -17.29
N LYS A 190 -42.85 74.08 -17.49
CA LYS A 190 -43.72 74.51 -18.60
C LYS A 190 -44.54 75.78 -18.28
N ASN A 191 -44.48 76.29 -17.05
CA ASN A 191 -45.31 77.42 -16.61
C ASN A 191 -44.57 78.75 -16.44
N ASP A 192 -43.24 78.81 -16.61
CA ASP A 192 -42.47 80.06 -16.49
C ASP A 192 -41.85 80.45 -17.84
N VAL A 193 -42.65 81.03 -18.73
CA VAL A 193 -42.16 81.86 -19.84
C VAL A 193 -43.10 83.05 -20.00
N HIS A 194 -42.72 84.19 -19.43
CA HIS A 194 -42.72 85.50 -20.10
C HIS A 194 -42.27 86.57 -19.11
N TYR A 195 -41.06 87.08 -19.28
CA TYR A 195 -40.79 88.52 -19.18
C TYR A 195 -39.51 88.81 -19.96
N GLU A 196 -39.67 89.57 -21.05
CA GLU A 196 -38.59 90.16 -21.84
C GLU A 196 -37.96 91.31 -21.06
N GLU A 197 -36.63 91.36 -21.03
CA GLU A 197 -35.95 92.66 -20.92
C GLU A 197 -34.69 92.66 -21.79
N SER A 198 -34.79 93.38 -22.91
CA SER A 198 -33.66 93.81 -23.70
C SER A 198 -32.89 94.90 -22.96
N ARG A 199 -31.56 94.79 -22.88
CA ARG A 199 -30.57 95.84 -23.24
C ARG A 199 -29.16 95.41 -22.84
N GLY A 200 -28.20 95.82 -23.68
CA GLY A 200 -26.76 95.48 -23.65
C GLY A 200 -26.06 95.69 -22.30
N ILE A 201 -24.83 95.21 -22.11
CA ILE A 201 -23.66 95.65 -22.87
C ILE A 201 -22.56 94.58 -22.81
N ASN A 202 -21.86 94.45 -23.92
CA ASN A 202 -20.66 93.67 -24.19
C ASN A 202 -19.45 94.32 -23.48
N MET A 203 -18.64 93.57 -22.72
CA MET A 203 -17.24 93.96 -22.46
C MET A 203 -16.29 92.76 -22.42
N LEU A 204 -15.24 92.91 -23.23
CA LEU A 204 -14.08 92.08 -23.48
C LEU A 204 -13.20 91.81 -22.24
N TYR A 205 -12.57 90.62 -22.25
CA TYR A 205 -11.19 90.26 -21.86
C TYR A 205 -10.55 90.85 -20.60
N HIS A 206 -9.94 89.99 -19.76
CA HIS A 206 -8.53 89.58 -19.91
C HIS A 206 -8.12 88.55 -18.85
N SER A 207 -7.24 87.65 -19.26
CA SER A 207 -6.51 86.70 -18.43
C SER A 207 -5.27 87.32 -17.79
N SER A 208 -4.99 86.92 -16.55
CA SER A 208 -3.65 86.68 -16.00
C SER A 208 -3.78 85.85 -14.73
#